data_AF-A0A0Q5YX23-F1
#
_entry.id   AF-A0A0Q5YX23-F1
#
_cell.length_a   1.000
_cell.length_b   1.000
_cell.length_c   1.000
_cell.angle_alpha   90.00
_cell.angle_beta   90.00
_cell.angle_gamma   90.00
#
_symmetry.space_group_name_H-M   'P 1'
#
loop_
_entity.id
_entity.type
_entity.pdbx_description
1 polymer ?
#
loop_
_entity_poly.entity_id
_entity_poly.type
_entity_poly.pdbx_seq_one_letter_code
_entity_poly.pdbx_strand_id
1 'polypeptide(L)'
;MKFWSEELALVEAAALRIEALERVAEQRFDTVHDEADARGEAARTVETPEFTAWMTARADTDAAWGRWAQVMDARPDDQPRKP
;
A
#
# COMPACT_ATOMS: atom_id res chain seq x y z
N MET A 1 9.07 1.13 -26.17
CA MET A 1 9.54 0.97 -24.77
C MET A 1 9.27 2.18 -23.87
N LYS A 2 9.29 3.44 -24.36
CA LYS A 2 9.07 4.63 -23.52
C LYS A 2 7.77 4.64 -22.69
N PHE A 3 6.65 4.20 -23.29
CA PHE A 3 5.34 4.18 -22.62
C PHE A 3 5.27 3.26 -21.39
N TRP A 4 5.86 2.06 -21.46
CA TRP A 4 5.86 1.12 -20.33
C TRP A 4 6.67 1.66 -19.15
N SER A 5 7.84 2.27 -19.42
CA SER A 5 8.66 2.86 -18.35
C SER A 5 8.00 4.09 -17.71
N GLU A 6 7.28 4.90 -18.48
CA GLU A 6 6.50 6.03 -17.96
C GLU A 6 5.31 5.57 -17.10
N GLU A 7 4.59 4.54 -17.56
CA GLU A 7 3.50 3.91 -16.81
C GLU A 7 4.01 3.28 -15.51
N LEU A 8 5.14 2.56 -15.56
CA LEU A 8 5.79 1.96 -14.39
C LEU A 8 6.13 3.02 -13.34
N ALA A 9 6.79 4.11 -13.76
CA ALA A 9 7.15 5.20 -12.87
C ALA A 9 5.92 5.88 -12.23
N LEU A 10 4.83 6.01 -13.00
CA LEU A 10 3.58 6.59 -12.50
C LEU A 10 2.93 5.70 -11.44
N VAL A 11 2.82 4.39 -11.69
CA VAL A 11 2.18 3.46 -10.73
C VAL A 11 3.04 3.24 -9.50
N GLU A 12 4.38 3.27 -9.63
CA GLU A 12 5.31 3.21 -8.50
C GLU A 12 5.19 4.45 -7.61
N ALA A 13 5.18 5.66 -8.20
CA ALA A 13 5.00 6.89 -7.45
C ALA A 13 3.64 6.95 -6.71
N ALA A 14 2.59 6.41 -7.34
CA ALA A 14 1.28 6.29 -6.70
C ALA A 14 1.30 5.31 -5.52
N ALA A 15 1.91 4.13 -5.68
CA ALA A 15 2.02 3.14 -4.62
C ALA A 15 2.82 3.66 -3.42
N LEU A 16 3.96 4.30 -3.66
CA LEU A 16 4.77 4.93 -2.61
C LEU A 16 4.00 6.01 -1.84
N ARG A 17 3.20 6.82 -2.55
CA ARG A 17 2.36 7.83 -1.91
C ARG A 17 1.29 7.19 -1.02
N ILE A 18 0.64 6.13 -1.48
CA ILE A 18 -0.42 5.44 -0.73
C ILE A 18 0.18 4.72 0.49
N GLU A 19 1.33 4.06 0.34
CA GLU A 19 2.07 3.46 1.46
C GLU A 19 2.47 4.49 2.52
N ALA A 20 2.84 5.71 2.11
CA ALA A 20 3.11 6.78 3.07
C ALA A 20 1.85 7.20 3.84
N LEU A 21 0.66 7.13 3.24
CA LEU A 21 -0.61 7.40 3.91
C LEU A 21 -0.99 6.26 4.87
N GLU A 22 -0.75 5.00 4.48
CA GLU A 22 -0.91 3.84 5.37
C GLU A 22 -0.06 3.99 6.63
N ARG A 23 1.23 4.35 6.50
CA ARG A 23 2.11 4.56 7.66
C ARG A 23 1.61 5.64 8.61
N VAL A 24 0.97 6.69 8.10
CA VAL A 24 0.36 7.73 8.95
C VAL A 24 -0.89 7.21 9.66
N ALA A 25 -1.69 6.36 9.01
CA ALA A 25 -2.85 5.73 9.62
C ALA A 25 -2.45 4.70 10.69
N GLU A 26 -1.42 3.90 10.41
CA GLU A 26 -0.81 2.94 11.34
C GLU A 26 -0.32 3.64 12.61
N GLN A 27 0.47 4.72 12.50
CA GLN A 27 0.95 5.48 13.66
C GLN A 27 -0.18 6.03 14.55
N ARG A 28 -1.31 6.41 13.94
CA ARG A 28 -2.50 6.86 14.70
C ARG A 28 -3.15 5.69 15.43
N PHE A 29 -3.24 4.54 14.78
CA PHE A 29 -3.74 3.32 15.41
C PHE A 29 -2.82 2.86 16.54
N ASP A 30 -1.50 2.85 16.34
CA ASP A 30 -0.51 2.50 17.38
C ASP A 30 -0.68 3.36 18.63
N THR A 31 -0.90 4.67 18.46
CA THR A 31 -1.15 5.58 19.59
C THR A 31 -2.40 5.16 20.37
N VAL A 32 -3.50 4.88 19.68
CA VAL A 32 -4.76 4.42 20.32
C VAL A 32 -4.58 3.05 20.96
N HIS A 33 -3.81 2.18 20.31
CA HIS A 33 -3.52 0.84 20.81
C HIS A 33 -2.72 0.90 22.10
N ASP A 34 -1.63 1.67 22.15
CA ASP A 34 -0.78 1.83 23.34
C ASP A 34 -1.56 2.41 24.53
N GLU A 35 -2.42 3.40 24.28
CA GLU A 35 -3.30 3.95 25.31
C GLU A 35 -4.31 2.92 25.85
N ALA A 36 -4.85 2.07 24.98
CA ALA A 36 -5.78 1.01 25.38
C ALA A 36 -5.06 -0.14 26.09
N ASP A 37 -3.86 -0.52 25.65
CA ASP A 37 -3.04 -1.55 26.27
C ASP A 37 -2.65 -1.16 27.70
N ALA A 38 -2.28 0.10 27.92
CA ALA A 38 -2.03 0.66 29.26
C ALA A 38 -3.25 0.56 30.21
N ARG A 39 -4.46 0.46 29.65
CA ARG A 39 -5.73 0.26 30.40
C ARG A 39 -6.17 -1.21 30.47
N GLY A 40 -5.44 -2.14 29.85
CA GLY A 40 -5.84 -3.55 29.72
C GLY A 40 -6.98 -3.78 28.73
N GLU A 41 -7.17 -2.87 27.78
CA GLU A 41 -8.28 -2.84 26.82
C GLU A 41 -7.83 -3.03 25.36
N ALA A 42 -6.59 -3.47 25.11
CA ALA A 42 -6.02 -3.60 23.78
C ALA A 42 -6.94 -4.34 22.78
N ALA A 43 -7.64 -5.38 23.23
CA ALA A 43 -8.55 -6.15 22.38
C ALA A 43 -9.72 -5.33 21.80
N ARG A 44 -10.10 -4.20 22.42
CA ARG A 44 -11.18 -3.32 21.93
C ARG A 44 -10.73 -2.37 20.83
N THR A 45 -9.43 -2.27 20.57
CA THR A 45 -8.88 -1.32 19.59
C THR A 45 -9.29 -1.68 18.15
N VAL A 46 -9.62 -2.94 17.88
CA VAL A 46 -10.16 -3.39 16.58
C VAL A 46 -11.53 -2.79 16.24
N GLU A 47 -12.24 -2.24 17.23
CA GLU A 47 -13.54 -1.59 17.05
C GLU A 47 -13.41 -0.08 16.81
N THR A 48 -12.19 0.47 16.84
CA THR A 48 -11.99 1.91 16.73
C THR A 48 -11.98 2.41 15.28
N PRO A 49 -12.31 3.70 15.07
CA PRO A 49 -12.15 4.32 13.75
C PRO A 49 -10.73 4.27 13.22
N GLU A 50 -9.71 4.35 14.09
CA GLU A 50 -8.30 4.32 13.70
C GLU A 50 -7.90 2.96 13.13
N PHE A 51 -8.36 1.86 13.73
CA PHE A 51 -8.14 0.53 13.16
C PHE A 51 -8.80 0.39 11.79
N THR A 52 -10.05 0.84 11.66
CA THR A 52 -10.78 0.81 10.39
C THR A 52 -10.07 1.64 9.32
N ALA A 53 -9.57 2.82 9.68
CA ALA A 53 -8.84 3.71 8.78
C ALA A 53 -7.51 3.09 8.33
N TRP A 54 -6.76 2.48 9.24
CA TRP A 54 -5.53 1.77 8.91
C TRP A 54 -5.80 0.57 7.99
N MET A 55 -6.78 -0.28 8.31
CA MET A 55 -7.14 -1.43 7.46
C MET A 55 -7.63 -1.01 6.06
N THR A 56 -8.30 0.14 5.94
CA THR A 56 -8.68 0.70 4.64
C THR A 56 -7.44 1.15 3.87
N ALA A 57 -6.53 1.89 4.51
CA ALA A 57 -5.28 2.32 3.87
C ALA A 57 -4.39 1.13 3.47
N ARG A 58 -4.36 0.07 4.29
CA ARG A 58 -3.68 -1.20 3.99
C ARG A 58 -4.22 -1.85 2.72
N ALA A 59 -5.54 -1.94 2.58
CA ALA A 59 -6.18 -2.49 1.39
C ALA A 59 -5.87 -1.64 0.13
N ASP A 60 -5.85 -0.31 0.26
CA ASP A 60 -5.48 0.59 -0.83
C ASP A 60 -4.00 0.42 -1.24
N THR A 61 -3.10 0.25 -0.27
CA THR A 61 -1.67 -0.05 -0.53
C THR A 61 -1.51 -1.37 -1.26
N ASP A 62 -2.16 -2.44 -0.79
CA ASP A 62 -2.12 -3.75 -1.44
C ASP A 62 -2.64 -3.67 -2.89
N ALA A 63 -3.72 -2.91 -3.12
CA ALA A 63 -4.24 -2.67 -4.47
C ALA A 63 -3.26 -1.88 -5.36
N ALA A 64 -2.56 -0.88 -4.81
CA ALA A 64 -1.61 -0.06 -5.54
C ALA A 64 -0.36 -0.87 -5.97
N TRP A 65 0.21 -1.65 -5.05
CA TRP A 65 1.33 -2.55 -5.37
C TRP A 65 0.90 -3.70 -6.28
N GLY A 66 -0.34 -4.17 -6.17
CA GLY A 66 -0.93 -5.13 -7.12
C GLY A 66 -0.94 -4.59 -8.56
N ARG A 67 -1.27 -3.31 -8.75
CA ARG A 67 -1.20 -2.67 -10.09
C ARG A 67 0.23 -2.51 -10.58
N TRP A 68 1.16 -2.14 -9.70
CA TRP A 68 2.58 -2.09 -10.05
C TRP A 68 3.09 -3.44 -10.53
N ALA A 69 2.72 -4.53 -9.84
CA ALA A 69 3.09 -5.89 -10.23
C ALA A 69 2.54 -6.26 -11.61
N GLN A 70 1.28 -5.90 -11.91
CA GLN A 70 0.68 -6.11 -13.24
C GLN A 70 1.45 -5.39 -14.35
N VAL A 71 1.88 -4.15 -14.12
CA VAL A 71 2.70 -3.41 -15.10
C VAL A 71 4.06 -4.09 -15.27
N MET A 72 4.68 -4.53 -14.19
CA MET A 72 5.96 -5.26 -14.23
C MET A 72 5.87 -6.58 -15.00
N ASP A 73 4.79 -7.34 -14.82
CA ASP A 73 4.54 -8.59 -15.54
C ASP A 73 4.29 -8.34 -17.05
N ALA A 74 3.73 -7.19 -17.40
CA ALA A 74 3.50 -6.77 -18.79
C ALA A 74 4.76 -6.17 -19.47
N ARG A 75 5.96 -6.33 -18.88
CA ARG A 75 7.20 -5.80 -19.44
C ARG A 75 7.41 -6.29 -20.88
N PRO A 76 7.68 -5.39 -21.85
CA PRO A 76 7.97 -5.79 -23.21
C PRO A 76 9.22 -6.68 -23.25
N ASP A 77 9.12 -7.87 -23.83
CA ASP A 77 10.28 -8.73 -24.10
C ASP A 77 11.16 -8.06 -25.15
N ASP A 78 12.43 -7.82 -24.80
CA ASP A 78 13.48 -7.34 -25.71
C ASP A 78 14.01 -8.47 -26.62
N GLN A 79 13.27 -9.57 -26.80
CA GLN A 79 13.75 -10.67 -27.63
C GLN A 79 13.66 -10.31 -29.12
N PRO A 80 14.78 -10.31 -29.85
CA PRO A 80 14.71 -10.30 -31.30
C PRO A 80 14.01 -11.59 -31.73
N ARG A 81 12.85 -11.45 -32.39
CA ARG A 81 12.24 -12.57 -33.12
C ARG A 81 13.26 -13.02 -34.17
N LYS A 82 13.95 -14.14 -33.90
CA LYS A 82 14.81 -14.78 -34.89
C LYS A 82 13.90 -15.24 -36.05
N PRO A 83 14.27 -14.94 -37.31
CA PRO A 83 13.52 -15.37 -38.48
C PRO A 83 13.50 -16.89 -38.64
#